data_AF-A0A0G4FR31-F1
#
_entry.id   AF-A0A0G4FR31-F1
#
_cell.length_a   1.000
_cell.length_b   1.000
_cell.length_c   1.000
_cell.angle_alpha   90.00
_cell.angle_beta   90.00
_cell.angle_gamma   90.00
#
_symmetry.space_group_name_H-M   'P 1'
#
loop_
_entity.id
_entity.type
_entity.pdbx_description
1 polymer ?
#
loop_
_entity_poly.entity_id
_entity_poly.type
_entity_poly.pdbx_seq_one_letter_code
_entity_poly.pdbx_strand_id
1 'polypeptide(L)'
;MSLFERETPSTIEYLWLEQFKDKPRVLTDVLQPDEYDTLTKNASHAPMFIAPLTKSPHHDMKGNGIEAAKVQLQGTQGFRTLVLQFQDKKHILYTSLEEFQRDAQAASPHLIVTVFDDLLASKQLALLRVDILAADIDRLQAKRVLDYTRRFYTDGALFRWVESFNHRARGFDFAGFTGSFPDHWPRKG
;
A
#
# COMPACT_ATOMS: atom_id res chain seq x y z
N MET A 1 23.06 -19.65 -14.61
CA MET A 1 21.64 -19.78 -14.23
C MET A 1 21.49 -19.33 -12.80
N SER A 2 20.67 -18.32 -12.54
CA SER A 2 20.37 -17.88 -11.17
C SER A 2 19.60 -18.95 -10.40
N LEU A 3 19.57 -18.84 -9.06
CA LEU A 3 18.81 -19.76 -8.20
C LEU A 3 17.33 -19.80 -8.62
N PHE A 4 16.71 -18.64 -8.89
CA PHE A 4 15.30 -18.54 -9.26
C PHE A 4 14.95 -19.14 -10.64
N GLU A 5 15.89 -19.21 -11.58
CA GLU A 5 15.63 -19.83 -12.88
C GLU A 5 15.31 -21.33 -12.76
N ARG A 6 15.86 -22.00 -11.75
CA ARG A 6 15.73 -23.46 -11.56
C ARG A 6 14.51 -23.86 -10.73
N GLU A 7 13.95 -22.93 -9.98
CA GLU A 7 12.87 -23.19 -9.03
C GLU A 7 11.47 -23.04 -9.64
N THR A 8 10.48 -23.62 -8.99
CA THR A 8 9.06 -23.44 -9.34
C THR A 8 8.54 -22.07 -8.84
N PRO A 9 7.49 -21.49 -9.44
CA PRO A 9 6.90 -20.23 -8.96
C PRO A 9 6.55 -20.25 -7.47
N SER A 10 5.93 -21.35 -6.98
CA SER A 10 5.58 -21.50 -5.56
C SER A 10 6.81 -21.56 -4.65
N THR A 11 7.90 -22.21 -5.10
CA THR A 11 9.16 -22.22 -4.36
C THR A 11 9.79 -20.83 -4.32
N ILE A 12 9.75 -20.09 -5.44
CA ILE A 12 10.27 -18.72 -5.51
C ILE A 12 9.48 -17.81 -4.56
N GLU A 13 8.15 -17.88 -4.57
CA GLU A 13 7.28 -17.14 -3.65
C GLU A 13 7.63 -17.46 -2.20
N TYR A 14 7.73 -18.75 -1.84
CA TYR A 14 8.10 -19.16 -0.49
C TYR A 14 9.46 -18.58 -0.08
N LEU A 15 10.51 -18.72 -0.91
CA LEU A 15 11.84 -18.20 -0.62
C LEU A 15 11.84 -16.67 -0.47
N TRP A 16 11.08 -15.97 -1.31
CA TRP A 16 10.92 -14.52 -1.25
C TRP A 16 10.25 -14.05 0.03
N LEU A 17 9.19 -14.73 0.48
CA LEU A 17 8.53 -14.41 1.75
C LEU A 17 9.43 -14.74 2.95
N GLU A 18 10.06 -15.92 2.92
CA GLU A 18 10.89 -16.45 3.99
C GLU A 18 12.14 -15.59 4.23
N GLN A 19 12.80 -15.11 3.17
CA GLN A 19 14.02 -14.29 3.25
C GLN A 19 13.83 -12.98 4.06
N PHE A 20 12.60 -12.46 4.10
CA PHE A 20 12.28 -11.18 4.74
C PHE A 20 11.37 -11.32 5.96
N LYS A 21 11.00 -12.55 6.35
CA LYS A 21 10.03 -12.79 7.43
C LYS A 21 10.41 -12.11 8.75
N ASP A 22 11.70 -12.10 9.11
CA ASP A 22 12.20 -11.55 10.38
C ASP A 22 12.67 -10.10 10.26
N LYS A 23 12.53 -9.47 9.09
CA LYS A 23 12.92 -8.06 8.88
C LYS A 23 11.73 -7.16 9.22
N PRO A 24 11.75 -6.41 10.34
CA PRO A 24 10.59 -5.63 10.79
C PRO A 24 10.27 -4.43 9.87
N ARG A 25 11.25 -3.98 9.08
CA ARG A 25 11.13 -2.85 8.14
C ARG A 25 10.94 -3.26 6.69
N VAL A 26 10.71 -4.55 6.44
CA VAL A 26 10.43 -5.06 5.10
C VAL A 26 9.17 -5.91 5.12
N LEU A 27 8.29 -5.65 4.15
CA LEU A 27 7.17 -6.51 3.82
C LEU A 27 7.37 -7.00 2.39
N THR A 28 7.04 -8.27 2.13
CA THR A 28 7.09 -8.87 0.81
C THR A 28 5.74 -9.45 0.44
N ASP A 29 5.45 -9.47 -0.86
CA ASP A 29 4.25 -10.03 -1.46
C ASP A 29 4.56 -10.44 -2.91
N VAL A 30 3.59 -10.96 -3.63
CA VAL A 30 3.71 -11.30 -5.05
C VAL A 30 2.52 -10.77 -5.86
N LEU A 31 2.72 -10.58 -7.16
CA LEU A 31 1.66 -10.27 -8.11
C LEU A 31 1.57 -11.36 -9.18
N GLN A 32 0.35 -11.75 -9.48
CA GLN A 32 0.03 -12.58 -10.64
C GLN A 32 0.02 -11.72 -11.92
N PRO A 33 0.19 -12.31 -13.12
CA PRO A 33 0.31 -11.53 -14.36
C PRO A 33 -0.86 -10.59 -14.62
N ASP A 34 -2.11 -11.08 -14.51
CA ASP A 34 -3.32 -10.27 -14.74
C ASP A 34 -3.41 -9.07 -13.77
N GLU A 35 -2.99 -9.29 -12.52
CA GLU A 35 -2.96 -8.25 -11.51
C GLU A 35 -1.89 -7.21 -11.80
N TYR A 36 -0.67 -7.65 -12.17
CA TYR A 36 0.42 -6.77 -12.57
C TYR A 36 0.04 -5.94 -13.80
N ASP A 37 -0.53 -6.56 -14.83
CA ASP A 37 -0.91 -5.87 -16.07
C ASP A 37 -1.98 -4.82 -15.80
N THR A 38 -3.00 -5.17 -15.00
CA THR A 38 -4.07 -4.23 -14.64
C THR A 38 -3.52 -3.07 -13.80
N LEU A 39 -2.75 -3.37 -12.77
CA LEU A 39 -2.17 -2.38 -11.87
C LEU A 39 -1.25 -1.42 -12.64
N THR A 40 -0.33 -1.92 -13.46
CA THR A 40 0.63 -1.10 -14.21
C THR A 40 -0.02 -0.27 -15.31
N LYS A 41 -1.02 -0.83 -16.01
CA LYS A 41 -1.84 -0.08 -16.98
C LYS A 41 -2.55 1.09 -16.31
N ASN A 42 -3.23 0.82 -15.21
CA ASN A 42 -4.01 1.82 -14.48
C ASN A 42 -3.12 2.86 -13.82
N ALA A 43 -1.98 2.46 -13.26
CA ALA A 43 -0.95 3.34 -12.73
C ALA A 43 -0.33 4.26 -13.79
N SER A 44 -0.14 3.77 -15.02
CA SER A 44 0.38 4.59 -16.12
C SER A 44 -0.62 5.67 -16.55
N HIS A 45 -1.92 5.41 -16.41
CA HIS A 45 -2.99 6.35 -16.74
C HIS A 45 -3.24 7.36 -15.61
N ALA A 46 -3.29 6.88 -14.37
CA ALA A 46 -3.69 7.62 -13.18
C ALA A 46 -2.68 7.37 -12.04
N PRO A 47 -1.51 8.04 -12.03
CA PRO A 47 -0.35 7.64 -11.21
C PRO A 47 -0.42 8.07 -9.74
N MET A 48 -1.38 8.89 -9.34
CA MET A 48 -1.47 9.39 -7.97
C MET A 48 -2.76 8.97 -7.28
N PHE A 49 -2.71 8.72 -5.98
CA PHE A 49 -3.93 8.60 -5.20
C PHE A 49 -3.67 8.89 -3.73
N ILE A 50 -4.66 8.60 -2.88
CA ILE A 50 -4.58 8.74 -1.44
C ILE A 50 -4.94 7.42 -0.77
N ALA A 51 -4.25 7.12 0.34
CA ALA A 51 -4.52 5.94 1.15
C ALA A 51 -4.60 6.34 2.63
N PRO A 52 -5.50 5.72 3.41
CA PRO A 52 -5.55 5.95 4.85
C PRO A 52 -4.48 5.11 5.55
N LEU A 53 -3.72 5.74 6.43
CA LEU A 53 -2.87 5.09 7.41
C LEU A 53 -3.58 5.14 8.77
N THR A 54 -4.28 4.06 9.12
CA THR A 54 -4.94 3.91 10.42
C THR A 54 -3.89 3.73 11.52
N LYS A 55 -4.17 4.21 12.75
CA LYS A 55 -3.29 3.98 13.90
C LYS A 55 -2.98 2.49 14.11
N SER A 56 -1.74 2.21 14.50
CA SER A 56 -1.33 0.85 14.86
C SER A 56 -2.00 0.45 16.18
N PRO A 57 -2.59 -0.76 16.28
CA PRO A 57 -3.05 -1.29 17.56
C PRO A 57 -1.89 -1.50 18.55
N HIS A 58 -0.63 -1.57 18.08
CA HIS A 58 0.54 -1.78 18.93
C HIS A 58 1.11 -0.49 19.52
N HIS A 59 0.89 0.66 18.89
CA HIS A 59 1.43 1.95 19.36
C HIS A 59 0.61 2.55 20.52
N ASP A 60 -0.65 2.14 20.65
CA ASP A 60 -1.55 2.57 21.73
C ASP A 60 -1.56 1.59 22.94
N MET A 61 -0.77 0.49 22.89
CA MET A 61 -0.62 -0.44 24.02
C MET A 61 0.33 0.11 25.11
N LYS A 62 -0.17 1.06 25.90
CA LYS A 62 0.36 1.36 27.25
C LYS A 62 -0.42 0.60 28.35
N GLY A 63 -0.86 -0.64 28.09
CA GLY A 63 -1.67 -1.44 29.01
C GLY A 63 -1.37 -2.93 28.93
N ASN A 64 -1.50 -3.66 30.04
CA ASN A 64 -1.20 -5.08 30.13
C ASN A 64 -2.07 -5.90 29.16
N GLY A 65 -1.42 -6.81 28.41
CA GLY A 65 -1.87 -7.48 27.18
C GLY A 65 -3.11 -8.39 27.22
N ILE A 66 -4.04 -8.20 28.14
CA ILE A 66 -5.31 -8.94 28.23
C ILE A 66 -6.53 -8.07 27.84
N GLU A 67 -6.41 -6.74 27.88
CA GLU A 67 -7.48 -5.82 27.43
C GLU A 67 -7.41 -5.48 25.93
N ALA A 68 -6.24 -5.63 25.29
CA ALA A 68 -6.02 -5.26 23.88
C ALA A 68 -6.88 -6.05 22.88
N ALA A 69 -7.29 -7.28 23.22
CA ALA A 69 -8.15 -8.09 22.34
C ALA A 69 -9.64 -7.69 22.40
N LYS A 70 -10.03 -6.80 23.34
CA LYS A 70 -11.40 -6.30 23.49
C LYS A 70 -11.57 -4.83 23.13
N VAL A 71 -10.48 -4.08 22.90
CA VAL A 71 -10.51 -2.68 22.43
C VAL A 71 -10.54 -2.63 20.90
N GLN A 72 -11.41 -3.41 20.29
CA GLN A 72 -11.74 -3.29 18.89
C GLN A 72 -13.26 -3.19 18.86
N LEU A 73 -13.80 -1.99 18.60
CA LEU A 73 -15.18 -1.64 18.18
C LEU A 73 -15.82 -0.44 18.91
N GLN A 74 -15.16 0.24 19.85
CA GLN A 74 -15.71 1.48 20.42
C GLN A 74 -14.64 2.58 20.55
N GLY A 75 -14.58 3.47 19.56
CA GLY A 75 -13.73 4.66 19.55
C GLY A 75 -13.31 5.04 18.13
N THR A 76 -13.47 6.30 17.76
CA THR A 76 -12.98 6.89 16.50
C THR A 76 -11.45 6.70 16.42
N GLN A 77 -11.00 5.68 15.68
CA GLN A 77 -9.57 5.53 15.41
C GLN A 77 -9.14 6.65 14.46
N GLY A 78 -8.16 7.45 14.88
CA GLY A 78 -7.56 8.46 14.01
C GLY A 78 -6.86 7.80 12.82
N PHE A 79 -6.85 8.49 11.68
CA PHE A 79 -6.07 8.12 10.50
C PHE A 79 -5.22 9.31 10.05
N ARG A 80 -4.11 9.02 9.35
CA ARG A 80 -3.38 10.00 8.56
C ARG A 80 -3.55 9.68 7.08
N THR A 81 -3.64 10.70 6.23
CA THR A 81 -3.68 10.50 4.79
C THR A 81 -2.27 10.41 4.23
N LEU A 82 -1.99 9.33 3.50
CA LEU A 82 -0.82 9.20 2.65
C LEU A 82 -1.20 9.57 1.22
N VAL A 83 -0.29 10.25 0.52
CA VAL A 83 -0.32 10.40 -0.94
C VAL A 83 0.55 9.29 -1.50
N LEU A 84 0.01 8.51 -2.43
CA LEU A 84 0.76 7.50 -3.17
C LEU A 84 1.05 8.01 -4.58
N GLN A 85 2.25 7.73 -5.08
CA GLN A 85 2.68 8.09 -6.42
C GLN A 85 3.43 6.94 -7.08
N PHE A 86 2.96 6.52 -8.25
CA PHE A 86 3.69 5.60 -9.11
C PHE A 86 4.82 6.34 -9.82
N GLN A 87 6.03 5.79 -9.73
CA GLN A 87 7.23 6.19 -10.43
C GLN A 87 7.66 5.03 -11.31
N ASP A 88 8.16 5.31 -12.52
CA ASP A 88 8.76 4.36 -13.49
C ASP A 88 8.07 3.00 -13.71
N LYS A 89 6.76 2.90 -13.38
CA LYS A 89 5.92 1.69 -13.33
C LYS A 89 6.32 0.64 -12.30
N LYS A 90 7.51 0.72 -11.71
CA LYS A 90 8.03 -0.29 -10.77
C LYS A 90 8.08 0.21 -9.34
N HIS A 91 7.96 1.52 -9.12
CA HIS A 91 8.06 2.11 -7.80
C HIS A 91 6.75 2.78 -7.39
N ILE A 92 6.37 2.62 -6.11
CA ILE A 92 5.28 3.39 -5.49
C ILE A 92 5.83 4.08 -4.26
N LEU A 93 5.79 5.40 -4.25
CA LEU A 93 6.19 6.22 -3.12
C LEU A 93 4.95 6.61 -2.33
N TYR A 94 5.00 6.44 -1.01
CA TYR A 94 3.96 6.93 -0.12
C TYR A 94 4.53 8.03 0.76
N THR A 95 3.97 9.23 0.72
CA THR A 95 4.36 10.37 1.57
C THR A 95 3.18 10.84 2.40
N SER A 96 3.41 11.57 3.49
CA SER A 96 2.29 12.19 4.19
C SER A 96 1.66 13.29 3.34
N LEU A 97 0.32 13.43 3.37
CA LEU A 97 -0.36 14.49 2.64
C LEU A 97 0.10 15.89 3.09
N GLU A 98 0.38 16.06 4.37
CA GLU A 98 0.85 17.32 4.97
C GLU A 98 2.21 17.74 4.39
N GLU A 99 3.17 16.81 4.34
CA GLU A 99 4.48 17.09 3.73
C GLU A 99 4.37 17.30 2.22
N PHE A 100 3.54 16.49 1.55
CA PHE A 100 3.33 16.61 0.11
C PHE A 100 2.75 17.97 -0.28
N GLN A 101 1.79 18.48 0.48
CA GLN A 101 1.21 19.81 0.27
C GLN A 101 2.18 20.94 0.57
N ARG A 102 3.11 20.73 1.51
CA ARG A 102 4.13 21.72 1.87
C ARG A 102 5.22 21.82 0.79
N ASP A 103 5.79 20.69 0.40
CA ASP A 103 6.78 20.59 -0.67
C ASP A 103 6.87 19.13 -1.17
N ALA A 104 6.27 18.88 -2.34
CA ALA A 104 6.25 17.56 -2.96
C ALA A 104 7.65 17.02 -3.30
N GLN A 105 8.63 17.88 -3.59
CA GLN A 105 9.98 17.46 -3.98
C GLN A 105 10.85 17.13 -2.77
N ALA A 106 10.59 17.80 -1.64
CA ALA A 106 11.30 17.56 -0.38
C ALA A 106 10.59 16.56 0.54
N ALA A 107 9.41 16.06 0.18
CA ALA A 107 8.66 15.11 0.99
C ALA A 107 9.34 13.73 1.02
N SER A 108 9.77 13.33 2.22
CA SER A 108 10.41 12.02 2.44
C SER A 108 9.39 10.88 2.33
N PRO A 109 9.64 9.83 1.54
CA PRO A 109 8.77 8.67 1.50
C PRO A 109 8.70 7.97 2.86
N HIS A 110 7.49 7.61 3.26
CA HIS A 110 7.17 6.79 4.42
C HIS A 110 7.28 5.30 4.09
N LEU A 111 6.83 4.93 2.90
CA LEU A 111 6.93 3.58 2.33
C LEU A 111 7.43 3.70 0.89
N ILE A 112 8.22 2.73 0.48
CA ILE A 112 8.58 2.53 -0.93
C ILE A 112 8.19 1.11 -1.30
N VAL A 113 7.35 0.94 -2.33
CA VAL A 113 7.08 -0.36 -2.94
C VAL A 113 7.93 -0.47 -4.20
N THR A 114 8.61 -1.61 -4.37
CA THR A 114 9.34 -1.98 -5.59
C THR A 114 8.75 -3.26 -6.16
N VAL A 115 8.48 -3.25 -7.47
CA VAL A 115 8.03 -4.40 -8.26
C VAL A 115 9.18 -4.96 -9.08
N PHE A 116 9.50 -6.24 -8.89
CA PHE A 116 10.47 -6.99 -9.68
C PHE A 116 9.71 -7.90 -10.65
N ASP A 117 9.77 -7.56 -11.93
CA ASP A 117 9.03 -8.20 -13.03
C ASP A 117 9.88 -9.14 -13.89
N ASP A 118 11.16 -9.32 -13.55
CA ASP A 118 12.11 -10.18 -14.28
C ASP A 118 11.62 -11.63 -14.43
N LEU A 119 10.75 -12.08 -13.52
CA LEU A 119 10.20 -13.43 -13.49
C LEU A 119 8.82 -13.54 -14.15
N LEU A 120 8.18 -12.45 -14.59
CA LEU A 120 6.84 -12.51 -15.20
C LEU A 120 6.82 -13.38 -16.45
N ALA A 121 7.76 -13.16 -17.38
CA ALA A 121 7.77 -13.84 -18.67
C ALA A 121 8.04 -15.36 -18.55
N SER A 122 8.87 -15.77 -17.58
CA SER A 122 9.33 -17.16 -17.45
C SER A 122 8.62 -17.95 -16.35
N LYS A 123 8.13 -17.28 -15.31
CA LYS A 123 7.53 -17.89 -14.12
C LYS A 123 6.11 -17.41 -13.84
N GLN A 124 5.57 -16.47 -14.63
CA GLN A 124 4.25 -15.88 -14.41
C GLN A 124 4.09 -15.30 -13.01
N LEU A 125 5.15 -14.65 -12.50
CA LEU A 125 5.21 -14.14 -11.14
C LEU A 125 6.03 -12.85 -11.11
N ALA A 126 5.50 -11.79 -10.51
CA ALA A 126 6.26 -10.62 -10.11
C ALA A 126 6.43 -10.59 -8.59
N LEU A 127 7.59 -10.15 -8.11
CA LEU A 127 7.90 -10.05 -6.69
C LEU A 127 7.70 -8.61 -6.22
N LEU A 128 7.08 -8.42 -5.05
CA LEU A 128 6.92 -7.12 -4.40
C LEU A 128 7.77 -7.03 -3.15
N ARG A 129 8.44 -5.89 -2.98
CA ARG A 129 9.06 -5.50 -1.72
C ARG A 129 8.52 -4.15 -1.28
N VAL A 130 8.17 -4.02 -0.01
CA VAL A 130 7.85 -2.75 0.63
C VAL A 130 8.92 -2.46 1.67
N ASP A 131 9.66 -1.38 1.45
CA ASP A 131 10.60 -0.82 2.41
C ASP A 131 9.85 0.19 3.31
N ILE A 132 9.82 -0.07 4.61
CA ILE A 132 9.14 0.76 5.61
C ILE A 132 10.16 1.73 6.21
N LEU A 133 10.09 2.99 5.80
CA LEU A 133 11.07 4.02 6.17
C LEU A 133 10.63 4.81 7.40
N ALA A 134 9.33 5.10 7.51
CA ALA A 134 8.78 5.85 8.63
C ALA A 134 8.77 5.02 9.91
N ALA A 135 9.32 5.59 10.99
CA ALA A 135 9.54 4.86 12.23
C ALA A 135 8.24 4.41 12.92
N ASP A 136 7.18 5.20 12.73
CA ASP A 136 5.83 5.08 13.30
C ASP A 136 4.89 4.13 12.51
N ILE A 137 5.39 3.52 11.43
CA ILE A 137 4.63 2.56 10.62
C ILE A 137 5.12 1.14 10.87
N ASP A 138 4.19 0.24 11.21
CA ASP A 138 4.45 -1.19 11.34
C ASP A 138 4.10 -1.97 10.06
N ARG A 139 4.45 -3.27 10.05
CA ARG A 139 4.21 -4.15 8.90
C ARG A 139 2.72 -4.36 8.59
N LEU A 140 1.86 -4.37 9.60
CA LEU A 140 0.43 -4.57 9.41
C LEU A 140 -0.20 -3.35 8.76
N GLN A 141 0.18 -2.15 9.19
CA GLN A 141 -0.22 -0.89 8.56
C GLN A 141 0.29 -0.82 7.12
N ALA A 142 1.56 -1.14 6.87
CA ALA A 142 2.12 -1.17 5.52
C ALA A 142 1.37 -2.17 4.61
N LYS A 143 1.02 -3.36 5.12
CA LYS A 143 0.23 -4.35 4.37
C LYS A 143 -1.16 -3.82 4.03
N ARG A 144 -1.85 -3.18 4.98
CA ARG A 144 -3.18 -2.57 4.74
C ARG A 144 -3.12 -1.49 3.66
N VAL A 145 -2.08 -0.64 3.68
CA VAL A 145 -1.87 0.39 2.65
C VAL A 145 -1.60 -0.27 1.29
N LEU A 146 -0.75 -1.30 1.22
CA LEU A 146 -0.47 -2.02 -0.02
C LEU A 146 -1.74 -2.68 -0.59
N ASP A 147 -2.51 -3.38 0.24
CA ASP A 147 -3.75 -4.07 -0.16
C ASP A 147 -4.80 -3.09 -0.64
N TYR A 148 -4.92 -1.95 0.04
CA TYR A 148 -5.77 -0.86 -0.38
C TYR A 148 -5.36 -0.35 -1.77
N THR A 149 -4.08 -0.08 -2.00
CA THR A 149 -3.58 0.36 -3.31
C THR A 149 -3.88 -0.67 -4.39
N ARG A 150 -3.53 -1.95 -4.17
CA ARG A 150 -3.80 -3.04 -5.12
C ARG A 150 -5.27 -3.06 -5.50
N ARG A 151 -6.15 -3.10 -4.50
CA ARG A 151 -7.60 -3.17 -4.70
C ARG A 151 -8.14 -1.97 -5.50
N PHE A 152 -7.71 -0.75 -5.18
CA PHE A 152 -8.18 0.45 -5.89
C PHE A 152 -7.67 0.56 -7.34
N TYR A 153 -6.53 -0.06 -7.65
CA TYR A 153 -5.96 -0.06 -8.99
C TYR A 153 -6.36 -1.27 -9.83
N THR A 154 -6.95 -2.32 -9.25
CA THR A 154 -7.31 -3.55 -9.98
C THR A 154 -8.82 -3.78 -10.09
N ASP A 155 -9.62 -3.25 -9.17
CA ASP A 155 -11.08 -3.28 -9.27
C ASP A 155 -11.59 -2.07 -10.06
N GLY A 156 -12.23 -2.30 -11.22
CA GLY A 156 -12.73 -1.23 -12.09
C GLY A 156 -13.77 -0.30 -11.44
N ALA A 157 -14.60 -0.80 -10.51
CA ALA A 157 -15.58 0.03 -9.81
C ALA A 157 -14.91 0.95 -8.78
N LEU A 158 -13.76 0.54 -8.24
CA LEU A 158 -12.96 1.35 -7.32
C LEU A 158 -12.00 2.28 -8.07
N PHE A 159 -11.44 1.83 -9.18
CA PHE A 159 -10.50 2.58 -10.00
C PHE A 159 -11.07 3.90 -10.51
N ARG A 160 -12.38 4.00 -10.72
CA ARG A 160 -13.05 5.28 -11.07
C ARG A 160 -12.72 6.42 -10.08
N TRP A 161 -12.48 6.10 -8.80
CA TRP A 161 -12.08 7.10 -7.79
C TRP A 161 -10.65 7.57 -8.02
N VAL A 162 -9.75 6.65 -8.35
CA VAL A 162 -8.36 6.94 -8.72
C VAL A 162 -8.32 7.79 -9.98
N GLU A 163 -9.08 7.41 -11.01
CA GLU A 163 -9.17 8.14 -12.27
C GLU A 163 -9.71 9.56 -12.05
N SER A 164 -10.80 9.69 -11.27
CA SER A 164 -11.37 11.00 -10.92
C SER A 164 -10.37 11.87 -10.16
N PHE A 165 -9.60 11.29 -9.24
CA PHE A 165 -8.56 12.01 -8.50
C PHE A 165 -7.47 12.59 -9.42
N ASN A 166 -7.02 11.83 -10.42
CA ASN A 166 -5.95 12.27 -11.33
C ASN A 166 -6.43 13.24 -12.42
N HIS A 167 -7.58 12.99 -13.03
CA HIS A 167 -8.01 13.75 -14.21
C HIS A 167 -9.07 14.81 -13.90
N ARG A 168 -9.69 14.77 -12.71
CA ARG A 168 -10.76 15.69 -12.29
C ARG A 168 -10.52 16.23 -10.88
N ALA A 169 -9.25 16.48 -10.52
CA ALA A 169 -8.85 16.88 -9.17
C ALA A 169 -9.67 18.04 -8.56
N ARG A 170 -10.03 19.05 -9.35
CA ARG A 170 -10.86 20.20 -8.88
C ARG A 170 -12.30 19.83 -8.51
N GLY A 171 -12.79 18.69 -8.99
CA GLY A 171 -14.14 18.17 -8.71
C GLY A 171 -14.12 16.85 -7.94
N PHE A 172 -12.97 16.44 -7.39
CA PHE A 172 -12.90 15.21 -6.60
C PHE A 172 -13.60 15.43 -5.25
N ASP A 173 -14.73 14.75 -5.05
CA ASP A 173 -15.47 14.78 -3.79
C ASP A 173 -14.78 13.90 -2.74
N PHE A 174 -13.80 14.48 -2.04
CA PHE A 174 -13.08 13.79 -0.96
C PHE A 174 -14.01 13.33 0.17
N ALA A 175 -15.05 14.11 0.49
CA ALA A 175 -15.98 13.78 1.57
C ALA A 175 -16.89 12.62 1.17
N GLY A 176 -17.44 12.63 -0.04
CA GLY A 176 -18.23 11.52 -0.59
C GLY A 176 -17.39 10.26 -0.80
N PHE A 177 -16.15 10.42 -1.24
CA PHE A 177 -15.18 9.33 -1.34
C PHE A 177 -14.95 8.65 0.01
N THR A 178 -14.44 9.39 1.00
CA THR A 178 -14.14 8.83 2.33
C THR A 178 -15.39 8.31 3.02
N GLY A 179 -16.55 8.96 2.84
CA GLY A 179 -17.85 8.51 3.31
C GLY A 179 -18.34 7.18 2.71
N SER A 180 -17.88 6.83 1.50
CA SER A 180 -18.21 5.55 0.85
C SER A 180 -17.40 4.37 1.39
N PHE A 181 -16.32 4.63 2.13
CA PHE A 181 -15.38 3.63 2.64
C PHE A 181 -15.12 3.79 4.15
N PRO A 182 -16.15 3.72 5.00
CA PRO A 182 -16.04 4.00 6.43
C PRO A 182 -15.10 3.05 7.19
N ASP A 183 -14.93 1.82 6.70
CA ASP A 183 -14.01 0.84 7.29
C ASP A 183 -12.53 1.22 7.08
N HIS A 184 -12.24 1.98 6.02
CA HIS A 184 -10.90 2.47 5.70
C HIS A 184 -10.69 3.91 6.20
N TRP A 185 -11.77 4.71 6.19
CA TRP A 185 -11.76 6.13 6.50
C TRP A 185 -12.77 6.44 7.63
N PRO A 186 -12.43 6.12 8.89
CA PRO A 186 -13.31 6.39 10.02
C PRO A 186 -13.55 7.89 10.17
N ARG A 187 -14.80 8.28 10.42
CA ARG A 187 -15.17 9.70 10.59
C ARG A 187 -14.44 10.29 11.80
N LYS A 188 -13.91 11.50 11.66
CA LYS A 188 -13.56 12.34 12.82
C LYS A 188 -14.89 12.72 13.48
N GLY A 189 -15.09 12.29 14.73
CA GLY A 189 -16.21 12.71 15.56
C GLY A 189 -16.14 14.20 15.89
#